data_AF-A0A7C4IM87-F1
#
_entry.id   AF-A0A7C4IM87-F1
#
_cell.length_a   1.000
_cell.length_b   1.000
_cell.length_c   1.000
_cell.angle_alpha   90.00
_cell.angle_beta   90.00
_cell.angle_gamma   90.00
#
_symmetry.space_group_name_H-M   'P 1'
#
loop_
_entity.id
_entity.type
_entity.pdbx_description
1 polymer ?
#
loop_
_entity_poly.entity_id
_entity_poly.type
_entity_poly.pdbx_seq_one_letter_code
_entity_poly.pdbx_strand_id
1 'polypeptide(L)'
;MKQGKDIGKYRVPFERLRWICPENVFQFECTSDIEPIKEFIGQSRAIDAINFGLAVERAGYNLFLTGLTGTGKAATIKASLRRFIEERKTQGITFDFFDWCYVYNAA
;
A
#
# COMPACT_ATOMS: atom_id res chain seq x y z
N MET A 1 -45.88 26.48 -29.10
CA MET A 1 -44.82 27.22 -28.37
C MET A 1 -44.27 26.33 -27.27
N LYS A 2 -43.01 25.86 -27.35
CA LYS A 2 -42.41 25.04 -26.29
C LYS A 2 -41.85 25.98 -25.22
N GLN A 3 -42.38 25.88 -23.99
CA GLN A 3 -41.87 26.64 -22.84
C GLN A 3 -40.38 26.34 -22.65
N GLY A 4 -39.55 27.39 -22.66
CA GLY A 4 -38.12 27.29 -22.38
C GLY A 4 -37.90 26.80 -20.95
N LYS A 5 -37.07 25.78 -20.80
CA LYS A 5 -36.70 25.21 -19.49
C LYS A 5 -35.97 26.27 -18.66
N ASP A 6 -36.48 26.59 -17.47
CA ASP A 6 -35.82 27.49 -16.54
C ASP A 6 -34.47 26.90 -16.08
N ILE A 7 -33.39 27.49 -16.58
CA ILE A 7 -32.00 27.12 -16.31
C ILE A 7 -31.47 27.72 -15.00
N GLY A 8 -32.19 28.69 -14.40
CA GLY A 8 -31.76 29.40 -13.20
C GLY A 8 -31.61 28.49 -11.98
N LYS A 9 -32.47 27.48 -11.86
CA LYS A 9 -32.44 26.51 -10.76
C LYS A 9 -31.21 25.61 -10.72
N TYR A 10 -30.44 25.54 -11.80
CA TYR A 10 -29.19 24.75 -11.88
C TYR A 10 -27.94 25.62 -11.68
N ARG A 11 -28.11 26.92 -11.39
CA ARG A 11 -26.98 27.82 -11.17
C ARG A 11 -26.26 27.44 -9.87
N VAL A 12 -24.97 27.15 -9.99
CA VAL A 12 -24.10 26.86 -8.84
C VAL A 12 -23.43 28.17 -8.41
N PRO A 13 -23.55 28.58 -7.13
CA PRO A 13 -22.82 29.73 -6.59
C PRO A 13 -21.30 29.56 -6.71
N PHE A 14 -20.57 30.67 -6.85
CA PHE A 14 -19.11 30.67 -7.05
C PHE A 14 -18.37 29.87 -5.96
N GLU A 15 -18.86 29.97 -4.72
CA GLU A 15 -18.30 29.34 -3.53
C GLU A 15 -18.36 27.81 -3.58
N ARG A 16 -19.26 27.25 -4.40
CA ARG A 16 -19.44 25.80 -4.58
C ARG A 16 -18.74 25.25 -5.83
N LEU A 17 -18.01 26.08 -6.56
CA LEU A 17 -17.27 25.66 -7.76
C LEU A 17 -15.98 24.92 -7.44
N ARG A 18 -15.45 25.07 -6.23
CA ARG A 18 -14.25 24.36 -5.77
C ARG A 18 -14.42 23.88 -4.34
N TRP A 19 -13.75 22.78 -4.03
CA TRP A 19 -13.52 22.40 -2.66
C TRP A 19 -12.41 23.28 -2.06
N ILE A 20 -12.58 23.70 -0.81
CA ILE A 20 -11.59 24.47 -0.05
C ILE A 20 -11.20 23.62 1.15
N CYS A 21 -9.91 23.29 1.25
CA CYS A 21 -9.37 22.63 2.43
C CYS A 21 -9.23 23.69 3.54
N PRO A 22 -9.91 23.53 4.68
CA PRO A 22 -9.78 24.48 5.78
C PRO A 22 -8.42 24.31 6.46
N GLU A 23 -7.61 25.36 6.55
CA GLU A 23 -6.23 25.29 7.07
C GLU A 23 -6.16 24.95 8.57
N ASN A 24 -7.19 25.31 9.33
CA ASN A 24 -7.27 25.06 10.77
C ASN A 24 -7.41 23.57 11.15
N VAL A 25 -7.51 22.65 10.19
CA VAL A 25 -7.48 21.20 10.46
C VAL A 25 -6.07 20.67 10.70
N PHE A 26 -5.04 21.43 10.30
CA PHE A 26 -3.65 21.04 10.46
C PHE A 26 -3.08 21.66 11.74
N GLN A 27 -2.36 20.85 12.52
CA GLN A 27 -1.69 21.26 13.75
C GLN A 27 -0.16 21.32 13.59
N PHE A 28 0.31 21.49 12.36
CA PHE A 28 1.73 21.55 11.99
C PHE A 28 1.97 22.70 11.00
N GLU A 29 3.19 23.21 10.94
CA GLU A 29 3.57 24.27 10.01
C GLU A 29 4.14 23.69 8.70
N CYS A 30 4.96 22.65 8.79
CA CYS A 30 5.57 21.99 7.66
C CYS A 30 5.33 20.47 7.68
N THR A 31 5.23 19.85 6.50
CA THR A 31 5.12 18.39 6.40
C THR A 31 6.36 17.64 6.88
N SER A 32 7.49 18.33 7.06
CA SER A 32 8.67 17.80 7.74
C SER A 32 8.45 17.52 9.23
N ASP A 33 7.45 18.17 9.83
CA ASP A 33 7.19 18.10 11.27
C ASP A 33 6.35 16.86 11.63
N ILE A 34 5.90 16.12 10.62
CA ILE A 34 5.02 14.96 10.76
C ILE A 34 5.86 13.69 10.60
N GLU A 35 5.63 12.71 11.47
CA GLU A 35 6.24 11.40 11.28
C GLU A 35 5.73 10.77 9.98
N PRO A 36 6.63 10.30 9.08
CA PRO A 36 6.23 9.66 7.84
C PRO A 36 5.32 8.46 8.11
N ILE A 37 4.22 8.37 7.38
CA ILE A 37 3.32 7.23 7.44
C ILE A 37 4.09 6.00 6.94
N LYS A 38 4.27 5.03 7.85
CA LYS A 38 4.93 3.74 7.56
C LYS A 38 3.97 2.71 6.95
N GLU A 39 2.68 3.02 6.94
CA GLU A 39 1.60 2.14 6.52
C GLU A 39 1.04 2.49 5.14
N PHE A 40 0.46 1.50 4.45
CA PHE A 40 -0.15 1.73 3.14
C PHE A 40 -1.60 2.16 3.30
N ILE A 41 -1.92 3.37 2.85
CA ILE A 41 -3.27 3.95 2.98
C ILE A 41 -4.22 3.27 1.99
N GLY A 42 -5.39 2.85 2.47
CA GLY A 42 -6.50 2.37 1.63
C GLY A 42 -6.30 0.98 1.02
N GLN A 43 -5.32 0.20 1.49
CA GLN A 43 -4.95 -1.11 0.92
C GLN A 43 -5.07 -2.25 1.95
N SER A 44 -6.02 -2.17 2.89
CA SER A 44 -6.21 -3.17 3.96
C SER A 44 -6.30 -4.59 3.43
N ARG A 45 -7.19 -4.83 2.44
CA ARG A 45 -7.34 -6.15 1.80
C ARG A 45 -6.04 -6.69 1.22
N ALA A 46 -5.21 -5.83 0.62
CA ALA A 46 -3.94 -6.27 0.04
C ALA A 46 -2.93 -6.63 1.13
N ILE A 47 -2.87 -5.85 2.20
CA ILE A 47 -2.01 -6.14 3.37
C ILE A 47 -2.42 -7.47 4.01
N ASP A 48 -3.71 -7.70 4.21
CA ASP A 48 -4.20 -8.94 4.82
C ASP A 48 -3.86 -10.17 3.97
N ALA A 49 -4.04 -10.07 2.65
CA ALA A 49 -3.67 -11.14 1.72
C ALA A 49 -2.16 -11.43 1.72
N ILE A 50 -1.33 -10.40 1.83
CA ILE A 50 0.13 -10.55 1.95
C ILE A 50 0.48 -11.24 3.26
N ASN A 51 -0.05 -10.77 4.40
CA ASN A 51 0.22 -11.37 5.71
C ASN A 51 -0.22 -12.83 5.76
N PHE A 52 -1.42 -13.13 5.23
CA PHE A 52 -1.90 -14.50 5.10
C PHE A 52 -0.97 -15.35 4.26
N GLY A 53 -0.59 -14.88 3.06
CA GLY A 53 0.27 -15.64 2.17
C GLY A 53 1.68 -15.86 2.72
N LEU A 54 2.24 -14.91 3.47
CA LEU A 54 3.53 -15.06 4.15
C LEU A 54 3.46 -16.06 5.30
N ALA A 55 2.31 -16.19 5.97
CA ALA A 55 2.13 -17.14 7.06
C ALA A 55 1.97 -18.61 6.57
N VAL A 56 1.76 -18.84 5.27
CA VAL A 56 1.65 -20.19 4.70
C VAL A 56 3.04 -20.80 4.54
N GLU A 57 3.41 -21.69 5.46
CA GLU A 57 4.68 -22.43 5.43
C GLU A 57 4.59 -23.68 4.54
N ARG A 58 4.43 -23.47 3.24
CA ARG A 58 4.37 -24.58 2.26
C ARG A 58 5.27 -24.32 1.07
N ALA A 59 6.21 -25.25 0.84
CA ALA A 59 7.05 -25.22 -0.35
C ALA A 59 6.21 -25.21 -1.64
N GLY A 60 6.59 -24.37 -2.60
CA GLY A 60 5.86 -24.18 -3.86
C GLY A 60 4.65 -23.25 -3.79
N TYR A 61 4.33 -22.69 -2.61
CA TYR A 61 3.31 -21.64 -2.50
C TYR A 61 3.88 -20.29 -2.95
N ASN A 62 3.25 -19.68 -3.96
CA ASN A 62 3.71 -18.43 -4.56
C ASN A 62 2.70 -17.31 -4.31
N LEU A 63 3.20 -16.11 -4.03
CA LEU A 63 2.39 -14.91 -3.89
C LEU A 63 2.48 -14.06 -5.17
N PHE A 64 1.34 -13.75 -5.79
CA PHE A 64 1.26 -12.86 -6.95
C PHE A 64 0.54 -11.55 -6.58
N LEU A 65 1.18 -10.41 -6.83
CA LEU A 65 0.60 -9.09 -6.57
C LEU A 65 0.20 -8.41 -7.88
N THR A 66 -1.03 -7.92 -7.93
CA THR A 66 -1.59 -7.16 -9.07
C THR A 66 -2.19 -5.84 -8.61
N GLY A 67 -2.36 -4.92 -9.57
CA GLY A 67 -2.90 -3.58 -9.35
C GLY A 67 -2.29 -2.56 -10.29
N LEU A 68 -2.84 -1.35 -10.30
CA LEU A 68 -2.37 -0.28 -11.18
C LEU A 68 -0.88 0.03 -11.00
N THR A 69 -0.23 0.50 -12.06
CA THR A 69 1.15 0.98 -11.99
C THR A 69 1.23 2.22 -11.10
N GLY A 70 2.32 2.38 -10.34
CA GLY A 70 2.50 3.52 -9.44
C GLY A 70 1.84 3.37 -8.06
N THR A 71 1.14 2.27 -7.76
CA THR A 71 0.52 2.04 -6.44
C THR A 71 1.46 1.51 -5.35
N GLY A 72 2.77 1.55 -5.59
CA GLY A 72 3.75 1.16 -4.57
C GLY A 72 3.84 -0.34 -4.25
N LYS A 73 3.24 -1.24 -5.04
CA LYS A 73 3.20 -2.72 -4.80
C LYS A 73 4.54 -3.32 -4.35
N ALA A 74 5.63 -2.97 -5.03
CA ALA A 74 6.96 -3.46 -4.72
C ALA A 74 7.49 -2.94 -3.37
N ALA A 75 7.18 -1.69 -3.02
CA ALA A 75 7.51 -1.15 -1.70
C ALA A 75 6.68 -1.86 -0.61
N THR A 76 5.40 -2.14 -0.88
CA THR A 76 4.49 -2.84 0.03
C THR A 76 4.96 -4.24 0.38
N ILE A 77 5.27 -5.07 -0.61
CA ILE A 77 5.70 -6.44 -0.35
C ILE A 77 7.05 -6.47 0.37
N LYS A 78 7.98 -5.57 0.01
CA LYS A 78 9.29 -5.48 0.67
C LYS A 78 9.17 -5.06 2.13
N ALA A 79 8.32 -4.07 2.45
CA ALA A 79 8.09 -3.63 3.82
C ALA A 79 7.43 -4.74 4.66
N SER A 80 6.40 -5.40 4.11
CA SER A 80 5.69 -6.49 4.78
C SER A 80 6.60 -7.68 5.04
N LEU A 81 7.42 -8.07 4.06
CA LEU A 81 8.38 -9.17 4.19
C LEU A 81 9.45 -8.87 5.26
N ARG A 82 9.99 -7.66 5.29
CA ARG A 82 10.95 -7.25 6.34
C ARG A 82 10.32 -7.36 7.73
N ARG A 83 9.11 -6.82 7.90
CA ARG A 83 8.38 -6.91 9.18
C ARG A 83 8.18 -8.37 9.58
N PHE A 84 7.71 -9.21 8.68
CA PHE A 84 7.49 -10.63 8.92
C PHE A 84 8.77 -11.36 9.35
N ILE A 85 9.90 -11.11 8.69
CA ILE A 85 11.19 -11.71 9.05
C ILE A 85 11.65 -11.25 10.44
N GLU A 86 11.55 -9.95 10.73
CA GLU A 86 11.96 -9.41 12.04
C GLU A 86 11.08 -9.95 13.18
N GLU A 87 9.76 -10.02 12.99
CA GLU A 87 8.83 -10.64 13.95
C GLU A 87 9.22 -12.11 14.22
N ARG A 88 9.49 -12.90 13.18
CA ARG A 88 9.94 -14.30 13.33
C ARG A 88 11.26 -14.42 14.10
N LYS A 89 12.23 -13.54 13.81
CA LYS A 89 13.50 -13.50 14.54
C LYS A 89 13.30 -13.19 16.02
N THR A 90 12.42 -12.24 16.36
CA THR A 90 12.13 -11.91 17.77
C THR A 90 11.49 -13.08 18.52
N GLN A 91 10.81 -13.99 17.81
CA GLN A 91 10.24 -15.22 18.36
C GLN A 91 11.25 -16.37 18.45
N GLY A 92 12.52 -16.13 18.08
CA GLY A 92 13.58 -17.16 18.10
C GLY A 92 13.52 -18.13 16.92
N ILE A 93 12.73 -17.85 15.88
CA ILE A 93 12.67 -18.69 14.68
C ILE A 93 13.88 -18.37 13.80
N THR A 94 14.67 -19.40 13.50
CA THR A 94 15.80 -19.33 12.58
C THR A 94 15.40 -19.81 11.19
N PHE A 95 15.94 -19.18 10.15
CA PHE A 95 15.76 -19.62 8.78
C PHE A 95 16.99 -20.42 8.34
N ASP A 96 16.79 -21.57 7.72
CA ASP A 96 17.87 -22.36 7.14
C ASP A 96 18.34 -21.69 5.84
N PHE A 97 19.61 -21.29 5.81
CA PHE A 97 20.27 -20.79 4.61
C PHE A 97 21.27 -21.83 4.15
N PHE A 98 21.14 -22.25 2.90
CA PHE A 98 22.09 -23.16 2.26
C PHE A 98 22.91 -22.37 1.26
N ASP A 99 24.20 -22.67 1.17
CA ASP A 99 25.02 -22.20 0.07
C ASP A 99 24.67 -23.00 -1.19
N TRP A 100 24.44 -22.30 -2.29
CA TRP A 100 24.14 -22.92 -3.58
C TRP A 100 25.43 -22.93 -4.40
N CYS A 101 25.97 -24.11 -4.68
CA CYS A 101 27.13 -24.28 -5.54
C CYS A 101 26.75 -25.00 -6.83
N TYR A 102 27.24 -24.49 -7.96
CA TYR A 102 27.15 -25.19 -9.23
C TYR A 102 28.40 -26.06 -9.38
N VAL A 103 28.23 -27.38 -9.38
CA VAL A 103 29.33 -28.33 -9.58
C VAL A 103 29.27 -28.82 -11.02
N TYR A 104 30.32 -28.54 -11.80
CA TYR A 104 30.47 -29.13 -13.12
C TYR A 104 30.85 -30.60 -12.96
N ASN A 105 29.90 -31.49 -13.24
CA ASN A 105 30.15 -32.92 -13.25
C ASN A 105 30.82 -33.31 -14.59
N ALA A 106 32.15 -33.25 -14.63
CA ALA A 106 32.94 -33.72 -15.77
C ALA A 106 33.07 -35.25 -15.71
N ALA A 107 32.24 -35.94 -16.49
CA ALA A 107 32.47 -37.33 -16.87
C ALA A 107 33.41 -37.39 -18.08
#